data_AF-F8L9J0-F1
#
_entry.id   AF-F8L9J0-F1
#
_cell.length_a   1.000
_cell.length_b   1.000
_cell.length_c   1.000
_cell.angle_alpha   90.00
_cell.angle_beta   90.00
_cell.angle_gamma   90.00
#
_symmetry.space_group_name_H-M   'P 1'
#
loop_
_entity.id
_entity.type
_entity.pdbx_description
1 polymer ?
#
loop_
_entity_poly.entity_id
_entity_poly.type
_entity_poly.pdbx_seq_one_letter_code
_entity_poly.pdbx_strand_id
1 'polypeptide(L)' 'MLQISAMILYFCLALGVGVFSTRRHTSSEGFLMGNRSLNYWLTALAAHASDMSNWLFMGYPALIFLGGMFGCYMATR' A
#
# COMPACT_ATOMS: atom_id res chain seq x y z
N MET A 1 -2.84 25.22 6.02
CA MET A 1 -2.20 24.81 7.29
C MET A 1 -2.50 23.35 7.65
N LEU A 2 -3.77 22.94 7.79
CA LEU A 2 -4.15 21.56 8.17
C LEU A 2 -3.68 20.43 7.22
N GLN A 3 -3.60 20.70 5.91
CA GLN A 3 -3.21 19.68 4.92
C GLN A 3 -1.75 19.23 5.08
N ILE A 4 -0.83 20.19 5.26
CA ILE A 4 0.60 19.89 5.41
C ILE A 4 0.86 19.14 6.71
N SER A 5 0.18 19.53 7.81
CA SER A 5 0.28 18.79 9.07
C SER A 5 -0.25 17.36 8.95
N ALA A 6 -1.34 17.13 8.19
CA ALA A 6 -1.86 15.80 7.95
C ALA A 6 -0.88 14.93 7.14
N MET A 7 -0.24 15.50 6.12
CA MET A 7 0.78 14.82 5.31
C MET A 7 1.99 14.41 6.16
N ILE A 8 2.50 15.33 6.98
CA ILE A 8 3.64 15.05 7.88
C ILE A 8 3.27 13.95 8.88
N LEU A 9 2.07 14.02 9.46
CA LEU A 9 1.58 13.00 10.39
C LEU A 9 1.50 11.62 9.72
N TYR A 10 0.98 11.54 8.49
CA TYR A 10 0.92 10.30 7.73
C TYR A 10 2.30 9.66 7.53
N PHE A 11 3.29 10.44 7.08
CA PHE A 11 4.66 9.93 6.90
C PHE A 11 5.30 9.51 8.22
N CYS A 12 5.11 10.28 9.29
CA CYS A 12 5.63 9.92 10.62
C CYS A 12 5.06 8.58 11.12
N LEU A 13 3.76 8.35 10.93
CA LEU A 13 3.12 7.08 11.29
C LEU A 13 3.65 5.91 10.45
N ALA A 14 3.75 6.09 9.13
CA ALA A 14 4.26 5.06 8.23
C ALA A 14 5.72 4.67 8.55
N LEU A 15 6.59 5.65 8.78
CA LEU A 15 7.98 5.42 9.21
C LEU A 15 8.04 4.78 10.60
N GLY A 16 7.19 5.21 11.53
CA GLY A 16 7.09 4.62 12.87
C GLY A 16 6.79 3.14 12.84
N VAL A 17 5.82 2.72 12.01
CA VAL A 17 5.48 1.30 11.81
C VAL A 17 6.65 0.54 11.18
N GLY A 18 7.33 1.11 10.19
CA GLY A 18 8.51 0.51 9.57
C GLY A 18 9.66 0.26 10.55
N VAL A 19 10.04 1.28 11.33
CA VAL A 19 11.12 1.17 12.33
C VAL A 19 10.74 0.18 13.45
N PHE A 20 9.49 0.19 13.89
CA PHE A 20 8.99 -0.75 14.89
C PHE A 20 9.06 -2.20 14.41
N SER A 21 8.67 -2.45 13.16
CA SER A 21 8.74 -3.76 12.53
C SER A 21 10.20 -4.25 12.44
N THR A 22 11.10 -3.43 11.91
CA THR A 22 12.53 -3.79 11.78
C THR A 22 13.18 -4.10 13.13
N ARG A 23 12.80 -3.40 14.21
CA ARG A 23 13.33 -3.67 15.56
C ARG A 23 12.88 -5.01 16.16
N ARG A 24 11.81 -5.61 15.64
CA ARG A 24 11.32 -6.94 16.09
C ARG A 24 11.88 -8.11 15.29
N HIS A 25 12.49 -7.85 14.14
CA HIS A 25 13.00 -8.90 13.25
C HIS A 25 14.55 -8.88 13.21
N THR A 26 15.20 -9.66 14.09
CA THR A 26 16.67 -9.81 14.15
C THR A 26 17.21 -10.90 13.21
N SER A 27 16.38 -11.86 12.77
CA SER A 27 16.78 -12.96 11.88
C SER A 27 16.30 -12.74 10.44
N SER A 28 17.18 -12.97 9.46
CA SER A 28 16.92 -12.81 8.02
C SER A 28 15.74 -13.66 7.53
N GLU A 29 15.55 -14.86 8.09
CA GLU A 29 14.43 -15.75 7.73
C GLU A 29 13.09 -15.20 8.25
N GLY A 30 13.08 -14.56 9.41
CA GLY A 30 11.89 -13.94 9.99
C GLY A 30 11.45 -12.67 9.25
N PHE A 31 12.38 -11.96 8.62
CA PHE A 31 12.11 -10.81 7.76
C PHE A 31 11.56 -11.23 6.39
N LEU A 32 12.10 -12.29 5.79
CA LEU A 32 11.68 -12.77 4.48
C LEU A 32 10.39 -13.61 4.51
N MET A 33 10.19 -14.43 5.56
CA MET A 33 9.04 -15.35 5.66
C MET A 33 8.00 -14.96 6.72
N GLY A 34 8.18 -13.81 7.40
CA GLY A 34 7.21 -13.29 8.37
C GLY A 34 6.89 -14.25 9.52
N ASN A 35 7.85 -15.12 9.86
CA ASN A 35 7.72 -16.17 10.88
C ASN A 35 6.47 -17.09 10.73
N ARG A 36 5.90 -17.15 9.51
CA ARG A 36 4.66 -17.88 9.19
C ARG A 36 3.45 -17.58 10.10
N SER A 37 3.51 -16.50 10.88
CA SER A 37 2.49 -16.12 11.87
C SER A 37 1.65 -14.92 11.43
N LEU A 38 1.92 -14.35 10.24
CA LEU A 38 1.07 -13.31 9.67
C LEU A 38 -0.33 -13.85 9.39
N ASN A 39 -1.32 -13.12 9.88
CA ASN A 39 -2.72 -13.47 9.74
C ASN A 39 -3.16 -13.34 8.27
N TYR A 40 -3.86 -14.35 7.74
CA TYR A 40 -4.24 -14.45 6.32
C TYR A 40 -4.89 -13.18 5.76
N TRP A 41 -5.79 -12.56 6.54
CA TRP A 41 -6.47 -11.32 6.14
C TRP A 41 -5.51 -10.13 5.99
N LEU A 42 -4.50 -10.03 6.84
CA LEU A 42 -3.51 -8.95 6.78
C LEU A 42 -2.58 -9.15 5.58
N THR A 43 -2.21 -10.39 5.29
CA THR A 43 -1.41 -10.75 4.09
C THR A 43 -2.18 -10.48 2.80
N ALA A 44 -3.48 -10.80 2.75
CA ALA A 44 -4.32 -10.50 1.59
C ALA A 44 -4.46 -8.99 1.36
N LEU A 45 -4.64 -8.19 2.43
CA LEU A 45 -4.70 -6.74 2.34
C LEU A 45 -3.36 -6.14 1.89
N ALA A 46 -2.24 -6.67 2.39
CA ALA A 46 -0.89 -6.25 1.97
C ALA A 46 -0.62 -6.58 0.50
N ALA A 47 -1.06 -7.75 0.01
CA ALA A 47 -0.98 -8.11 -1.40
C ALA A 47 -1.77 -7.11 -2.26
N HIS A 48 -3.02 -6.82 -1.89
CA HIS A 48 -3.84 -5.87 -2.62
C HIS A 48 -3.24 -4.45 -2.63
N ALA A 49 -2.72 -3.98 -1.49
CA ALA A 49 -2.06 -2.68 -1.40
C ALA A 49 -0.77 -2.63 -2.23
N SER A 50 -0.06 -3.75 -2.39
CA SER A 50 1.14 -3.87 -3.23
C SER A 50 0.80 -3.78 -4.72
N ASP A 51 -0.35 -4.33 -5.13
CA ASP A 51 -0.81 -4.25 -6.52
C ASP A 51 -1.33 -2.83 -6.87
N MET A 52 -1.67 -2.02 -5.87
CA MET A 52 -2.19 -0.67 -6.03
C MET A 52 -1.08 0.38 -6.01
N SER A 53 -0.61 0.78 -7.20
CA SER A 53 0.33 1.89 -7.33
C SER A 53 -0.37 3.25 -7.51
N ASN A 54 0.39 4.34 -7.37
CA ASN A 54 -0.09 5.71 -7.65
C ASN A 54 -0.61 5.88 -9.10
N TRP A 55 -0.25 4.96 -10.00
CA TRP A 55 -0.78 4.91 -11.35
C TRP A 55 -2.29 4.67 -11.38
N LEU A 56 -2.84 3.91 -10.43
CA LEU A 56 -4.28 3.68 -10.34
C LEU A 56 -5.04 4.94 -9.92
N PHE A 57 -4.44 5.78 -9.08
CA PHE A 57 -5.09 7.00 -8.59
C PHE A 57 -5.08 8.15 -9.60
N MET A 58 -4.02 8.26 -10.41
CA MET A 58 -3.86 9.38 -11.34
C MET A 58 -3.90 8.97 -12.82
N GLY A 59 -3.26 7.86 -13.17
CA GLY A 59 -3.14 7.40 -14.56
C GLY A 59 -4.41 6.72 -15.07
N TYR A 60 -5.00 5.85 -14.27
CA TYR A 60 -6.22 5.14 -14.64
C TYR A 60 -7.44 6.05 -14.90
N PRO A 61 -7.79 7.02 -14.04
CA PRO A 61 -8.89 7.94 -14.34
C PRO A 61 -8.59 8.85 -15.54
N ALA A 62 -7.33 9.21 -15.78
CA ALA A 62 -6.94 9.96 -16.97
C ALA A 62 -7.15 9.16 -18.27
N LEU A 63 -6.85 7.85 -18.25
CA LEU A 63 -7.12 6.95 -19.37
C LEU A 63 -8.62 6.77 -19.63
N ILE A 64 -9.44 6.65 -18.58
CA ILE A 64 -10.90 6.58 -18.72
C ILE A 64 -11.47 7.89 -19.27
N PHE A 65 -10.94 9.04 -18.80
CA PHE A 65 -11.37 10.35 -19.28
C PHE A 65 -11.13 10.51 -20.79
N LEU A 66 -10.03 9.96 -21.32
CA LEU A 66 -9.68 10.03 -22.74
C LEU A 66 -10.29 8.90 -23.59
N GLY A 67 -10.37 7.67 -23.05
CA GLY A 67 -10.80 6.46 -23.75
C GLY A 67 -12.26 6.07 -23.54
N GLY A 68 -12.99 6.81 -22.70
CA GLY A 68 -14.40 6.56 -22.38
C GLY A 68 -14.62 5.49 -21.31
N MET A 69 -15.89 5.35 -20.89
CA MET A 69 -16.31 4.48 -19.77
C MET A 69 -16.01 3.00 -19.98
N PHE A 70 -15.72 2.56 -21.21
CA PHE A 70 -15.35 1.18 -21.47
C PHE A 70 -14.09 0.80 -20.68
N GLY A 71 -13.15 1.71 -20.45
CA GLY A 71 -11.93 1.47 -19.67
C GLY A 71 -12.16 1.07 -18.21
N CYS A 72 -13.33 1.35 -17.64
CA CYS A 72 -13.65 1.06 -16.23
C CYS A 72 -13.60 -0.43 -15.87
N TYR A 73 -13.73 -1.34 -16.83
CA TYR A 73 -13.71 -2.79 -16.60
C TYR A 73 -12.38 -3.31 -16.04
N MET A 74 -11.27 -2.58 -16.17
CA MET A 74 -9.98 -3.03 -15.64
C MET A 74 -9.89 -2.88 -14.12
N ALA A 75 -10.77 -2.08 -13.50
CA ALA A 75 -10.80 -1.88 -12.05
C ALA A 75 -11.47 -3.03 -11.30
N THR A 76 -12.21 -3.90 -11.98
CA THR A 76 -12.88 -5.06 -11.38
C THR A 76 -12.09 -6.37 -11.53
N ARG A 77 -10.86 -6.29 -12.04
CA ARG A 77 -9.96 -7.42 -12.29
C ARG A 77 -8.88 -7.51 -11.22
#